data_AF-V7GS06-F1
#
_entry.id   AF-V7GS06-F1
#
_cell.length_a   1.000
_cell.length_b   1.000
_cell.length_c   1.000
_cell.angle_alpha   90.00
_cell.angle_beta   90.00
_cell.angle_gamma   90.00
#
_symmetry.space_group_name_H-M   'P 1'
#
loop_
_entity.id
_entity.type
_entity.pdbx_description
1 polymer ?
#
loop_
_entity_poly.entity_id
_entity_poly.type
_entity_poly.pdbx_seq_one_letter_code
_entity_poly.pdbx_strand_id
1 'polypeptide(L)' 'MLPIAPSSYHDHVAKRIDPSRLSARAKRDEALALKDEVRRVFEANFRVYGVRKVWRELQREGSTSPAARLPH' A
#
# COMPACT_ATOMS: atom_id res chain seq x y z
N MET A 1 -17.66 32.26 12.19
CA MET A 1 -17.79 30.80 11.95
C MET A 1 -16.41 30.27 11.60
N LEU A 2 -15.95 29.20 12.25
CA LEU A 2 -14.68 28.56 11.91
C LEU A 2 -14.90 27.57 10.76
N PRO A 3 -14.11 27.62 9.67
CA PRO A 3 -14.23 26.64 8.60
C PRO A 3 -13.80 25.27 9.12
N ILE A 4 -14.73 24.32 9.11
CA ILE A 4 -14.45 22.90 9.34
C ILE A 4 -13.87 22.35 8.05
N ALA A 5 -12.71 21.70 8.13
CA ALA A 5 -12.10 21.09 6.96
C ALA A 5 -13.07 20.07 6.34
N PRO A 6 -13.26 20.09 5.01
CA PRO A 6 -14.11 19.11 4.35
C PRO A 6 -13.59 17.70 4.62
N SER A 7 -14.52 16.78 4.90
CA SER A 7 -14.18 15.39 5.18
C SER A 7 -13.49 14.74 3.97
N SER A 8 -12.41 14.00 4.20
CA SER A 8 -11.78 13.19 3.14
C SER A 8 -12.61 11.98 2.71
N TYR A 9 -13.72 11.70 3.39
CA TYR A 9 -14.55 10.52 3.19
C TYR A 9 -15.04 10.38 1.74
N HIS A 10 -15.62 11.44 1.19
CA HIS A 10 -16.17 11.44 -0.17
C HIS A 10 -15.08 11.23 -1.22
N ASP A 11 -13.90 11.82 -1.02
CA ASP A 11 -12.72 11.59 -1.85
C ASP A 11 -12.24 10.14 -1.80
N HIS A 12 -12.25 9.52 -0.61
CA HIS A 12 -11.89 8.11 -0.45
C HIS A 12 -12.90 7.20 -1.14
N VAL A 13 -14.20 7.50 -1.06
CA VAL A 13 -15.25 6.73 -1.76
C VAL A 13 -15.10 6.88 -3.27
N ALA A 14 -14.89 8.09 -3.78
CA ALA A 14 -14.70 8.33 -5.21
C ALA A 14 -13.48 7.59 -5.77
N LYS A 15 -12.37 7.53 -5.03
CA LYS A 15 -11.15 6.78 -5.40
C LYS A 15 -11.34 5.26 -5.40
N ARG A 16 -12.28 4.73 -4.61
CA ARG A 16 -12.63 3.30 -4.60
C ARG A 16 -13.49 2.92 -5.80
N ILE A 17 -14.39 3.80 -6.21
CA ILE A 17 -15.29 3.59 -7.36
C ILE A 17 -14.52 3.75 -8.67
N ASP A 18 -13.63 4.73 -8.73
CA ASP A 18 -12.83 5.05 -9.91
C ASP A 18 -11.32 4.99 -9.59
N PRO A 19 -10.66 3.86 -9.85
CA PRO A 19 -9.22 3.69 -9.65
C PRO A 19 -8.36 4.66 -10.48
N SER A 20 -8.90 5.27 -11.54
CA SER A 20 -8.18 6.27 -12.33
C SER A 20 -7.90 7.54 -11.53
N ARG A 21 -8.70 7.83 -10.50
CA ARG A 21 -8.53 8.96 -9.56
C ARG A 21 -7.49 8.72 -8.46
N LEU A 22 -6.90 7.53 -8.41
CA LEU A 22 -5.82 7.24 -7.48
C LEU A 22 -4.57 8.06 -7.83
N SER A 23 -3.82 8.43 -6.79
CA SER A 23 -2.53 9.08 -6.97
C SER A 23 -1.55 8.13 -7.68
N ALA A 24 -0.54 8.68 -8.35
CA ALA A 24 0.49 7.87 -9.01
C ALA A 24 1.18 6.89 -8.04
N ARG A 25 1.29 7.25 -6.75
CA ARG A 25 1.78 6.36 -5.70
C ARG A 25 0.83 5.17 -5.47
N ALA A 26 -0.45 5.43 -5.25
CA ALA A 26 -1.43 4.37 -5.00
C ALA A 26 -1.58 3.41 -6.19
N LYS A 27 -1.51 3.94 -7.43
CA LYS A 27 -1.48 3.12 -8.65
C LYS A 27 -0.25 2.22 -8.72
N ARG A 28 0.93 2.74 -8.37
CA ARG A 28 2.16 1.94 -8.27
C ARG A 28 2.04 0.86 -7.20
N ASP A 29 1.52 1.20 -6.02
CA ASP A 29 1.36 0.24 -4.92
C ASP A 29 0.39 -0.90 -5.28
N GLU A 30 -0.64 -0.64 -6.10
CA GLU A 30 -1.48 -1.69 -6.71
C GLU A 30 -0.77 -2.50 -7.79
N ALA A 31 -0.12 -1.84 -8.74
CA ALA A 31 0.58 -2.49 -9.84
C ALA A 31 1.73 -3.38 -9.36
N LEU A 32 2.34 -3.04 -8.21
CA LEU A 32 3.42 -3.81 -7.61
C LEU A 32 2.98 -5.09 -6.91
N ALA A 33 1.67 -5.40 -6.89
CA ALA A 33 1.09 -6.56 -6.19
C ALA A 33 1.50 -6.68 -4.71
N LEU A 34 2.05 -5.61 -4.13
CA LEU A 34 2.54 -5.55 -2.75
C LEU A 34 1.43 -5.86 -1.75
N LYS A 35 0.18 -5.56 -2.09
CA LYS A 35 -0.98 -5.90 -1.27
C LYS A 35 -1.10 -7.41 -1.01
N ASP A 36 -0.78 -8.24 -1.99
CA ASP A 36 -0.89 -9.70 -1.87
C ASP A 36 0.25 -10.27 -1.02
N GLU A 37 1.48 -9.79 -1.21
CA GLU A 37 2.60 -10.22 -0.38
C GLU A 37 2.48 -9.74 1.08
N VAL A 38 2.06 -8.49 1.29
CA VAL A 38 1.74 -7.93 2.61
C VAL A 38 0.69 -8.81 3.30
N ARG A 39 -0.38 -9.19 2.59
CA ARG A 39 -1.42 -10.06 3.12
C ARG A 39 -0.88 -11.45 3.44
N ARG A 40 -0.07 -12.06 2.56
CA ARG A 40 0.57 -13.36 2.81
C ARG A 40 1.40 -13.35 4.09
N VAL A 41 2.29 -12.36 4.24
CA VAL A 41 3.14 -12.23 5.44
C VAL A 41 2.30 -11.96 6.69
N PHE A 42 1.27 -11.12 6.58
CA PHE A 42 0.40 -10.80 7.70
C PHE A 42 -0.37 -12.04 8.20
N GLU A 43 -0.95 -12.82 7.29
CA GLU A 43 -1.66 -14.06 7.62
C GLU A 43 -0.70 -15.15 8.12
N ALA A 44 0.47 -15.31 7.50
CA ALA A 44 1.48 -16.26 7.93
C ALA A 44 2.02 -15.98 9.34
N ASN A 45 1.96 -14.71 9.79
CA ASN A 45 2.35 -14.30 11.15
C ASN A 45 1.12 -14.16 12.08
N PHE A 46 0.03 -14.87 11.79
CA PHE A 46 -1.20 -14.89 12.60
C PHE A 46 -1.77 -13.50 12.91
N ARG A 47 -1.55 -12.54 12.01
CA ARG A 47 -2.00 -11.14 12.15
C ARG A 47 -1.40 -10.39 13.35
N VAL A 48 -0.39 -10.98 14.01
CA VAL A 48 0.30 -10.37 15.16
C VAL A 48 1.27 -9.28 14.69
N TYR A 49 1.77 -9.40 13.46
CA TYR A 49 2.74 -8.45 12.93
C TYR A 49 2.07 -7.17 12.45
N GLY A 50 2.43 -6.06 13.08
CA GLY A 50 2.14 -4.72 12.56
C GLY A 50 2.99 -4.36 11.34
N VAL A 51 2.64 -3.24 10.70
CA VAL A 51 3.20 -2.73 9.43
C VAL A 51 4.74 -2.80 9.38
N ARG A 52 5.44 -2.35 10.42
CA ARG A 52 6.92 -2.35 10.45
C ARG A 52 7.55 -3.74 10.45
N LYS A 53 6.87 -4.75 11.02
CA LYS A 53 7.39 -6.13 11.02
C LYS A 53 7.11 -6.80 9.67
N VAL A 54 5.91 -6.61 9.14
CA VAL A 54 5.54 -7.10 7.80
C VAL A 54 6.49 -6.54 6.74
N TRP A 55 6.76 -5.23 6.76
CA TRP A 55 7.67 -4.61 5.79
C TRP A 55 9.10 -5.16 5.85
N ARG A 56 9.62 -5.40 7.06
CA ARG A 56 10.95 -6.00 7.22
C ARG A 56 11.02 -7.43 6.70
N GLU A 57 9.95 -8.19 6.80
CA GLU A 57 9.89 -9.55 6.26
C GLU A 57 9.89 -9.53 4.72
N LEU A 58 9.07 -8.66 4.12
CA LEU A 58 9.05 -8.49 2.66
C LEU A 58 10.40 -8.05 2.10
N GLN A 59 11.11 -7.16 2.80
CA GLN A 59 12.45 -6.76 2.41
C GLN A 59 13.46 -7.92 2.52
N ARG A 60 13.31 -8.81 3.50
CA ARG A 60 14.16 -10.02 3.65
C ARG A 60 13.94 -11.03 2.55
N GLU A 61 12.69 -11.25 2.13
CA GLU A 61 12.34 -12.20 1.07
C GLU A 61 12.72 -11.70 -0.33
N GLY A 62 13.36 -10.53 -0.45
CA GLY A 62 13.81 -9.99 -1.74
C GLY A 62 12.70 -9.29 -2.54
N SER A 63 11.50 -9.16 -1.97
CA SER A 63 10.41 -8.31 -2.48
C SER A 63 10.69 -6.83 -2.21
N THR A 64 11.91 -6.39 -2.49
CA THR A 64 12.30 -4.99 -2.39
C THR A 64 12.04 -4.34 -3.74
N SER A 65 11.09 -3.39 -3.73
CA SER A 65 10.94 -2.20 -4.58
C SER A 65 11.53 -2.24 -6.00
N PRO A 66 10.79 -1.86 -7.06
CA PRO A 66 11.31 -1.82 -8.45
C PRO A 66 12.57 -0.96 -8.65
N ALA A 67 12.93 -0.09 -7.69
CA ALA A 67 14.18 0.68 -7.72
C ALA A 67 15.45 -0.16 -7.49
N ALA A 68 15.34 -1.34 -6.88
CA ALA A 68 16.47 -2.25 -6.62
C ALA A 68 16.68 -3.28 -7.74
N ARG A 69 15.85 -3.26 -8.79
CA ARG A 69 15.81 -4.27 -9.85
C ARG A 69 16.15 -3.71 -11.24
N LEU A 70 17.00 -2.68 -11.29
CA LEU A 70 17.59 -2.21 -12.55
C LEU A 70 18.90 -2.97 -12.80
N PRO A 71 19.07 -3.66 -13.94
CA PRO A 71 20.37 -4.18 -14.34
C PRO A 71 21.32 -3.00 -14.64
N HIS A 72 22.57 -3.14 -14.23
CA HIS A 72 23.67 -2.26 -14.60
C HIS A 72 23.97 -2.38 -16.10
#